data_AF-A0AAW1UDL7-F1
#
_entry.id   AF-A0AAW1UDL7-F1
#
_cell.length_a   1.000
_cell.length_b   1.000
_cell.length_c   1.000
_cell.angle_alpha   90.00
_cell.angle_beta   90.00
_cell.angle_gamma   90.00
#
_symmetry.space_group_name_H-M   'P 1'
#
loop_
_entity.id
_entity.type
_entity.pdbx_description
1 polymer ?
#
loop_
_entity_poly.entity_id
_entity_poly.type
_entity_poly.pdbx_seq_one_letter_code
_entity_poly.pdbx_strand_id
1 'polypeptide(L)'
;MLSKECDMIPIEWVTRRLATGSFLKRLSGVPKGYRFHPLKHETLYKDDANHNPHWSVGQIISAKFKYNDVLIGPTEVDIMTRTYILVSEVLEKIWASYNCVLVNMKIEFGVDRSRKTGS
;
A
#
# COMPACT_ATOMS: atom_id res chain seq x y z
N MET A 1 -15.53 -1.69 -16.76
CA MET A 1 -15.19 -0.39 -16.15
C MET A 1 -14.11 0.23 -17.00
N LEU A 2 -14.22 1.51 -17.37
CA LEU A 2 -13.15 2.24 -18.05
C LEU A 2 -12.25 2.88 -16.98
N SER A 3 -10.93 2.83 -17.19
CA SER A 3 -9.93 3.45 -16.31
C SER A 3 -8.98 4.29 -17.15
N LYS A 4 -8.34 5.27 -16.51
CA LYS A 4 -7.19 5.95 -17.09
C LYS A 4 -6.03 4.97 -17.23
N GLU A 5 -5.26 5.13 -18.31
CA GLU A 5 -4.05 4.34 -18.55
C GLU A 5 -2.91 4.84 -17.67
N CYS A 6 -2.20 3.93 -17.01
CA CYS A 6 -1.12 4.27 -16.09
C CYS A 6 -0.01 3.22 -16.10
N ASP A 7 1.20 3.64 -15.73
CA ASP A 7 2.32 2.76 -15.43
C ASP A 7 2.30 2.40 -13.94
N MET A 8 2.08 1.11 -13.66
CA MET A 8 1.95 0.61 -12.30
C MET A 8 3.30 0.57 -11.59
N ILE A 9 3.31 1.05 -10.35
CA ILE A 9 4.48 0.93 -9.46
C ILE A 9 4.44 -0.48 -8.86
N PRO A 10 5.52 -1.28 -8.91
CA PRO A 10 5.53 -2.69 -8.51
C PRO A 10 5.61 -2.87 -6.98
N ILE A 11 4.79 -2.12 -6.24
CA ILE A 11 4.69 -2.17 -4.79
C ILE A 11 3.21 -2.37 -4.43
N GLU A 12 2.97 -3.22 -3.46
CA GLU A 12 1.67 -3.39 -2.84
C GLU A 12 1.69 -2.67 -1.48
N TRP A 13 0.78 -1.71 -1.32
CA TRP A 13 0.57 -1.03 -0.05
C TRP A 13 -0.49 -1.80 0.73
N VAL A 14 -0.16 -2.26 1.93
CA VAL A 14 -1.03 -3.09 2.78
C VAL A 14 -1.31 -2.36 4.09
N THR A 15 -2.58 -2.24 4.46
CA THR A 15 -2.99 -1.77 5.79
C THR A 15 -3.67 -2.88 6.55
N ARG A 16 -3.47 -2.91 7.87
CA ARG A 16 -4.06 -3.91 8.76
C ARG A 16 -4.66 -3.23 9.97
N ARG A 17 -5.94 -3.53 10.23
CA ARG A 17 -6.58 -3.22 11.50
C ARG A 17 -6.43 -4.34 12.51
N LEU A 18 -6.48 -5.61 12.07
CA LEU A 18 -6.28 -6.76 12.95
C LEU A 18 -5.11 -7.64 12.48
N ALA A 19 -4.37 -8.20 13.42
CA ALA A 19 -3.32 -9.17 13.15
C ALA A 19 -3.93 -10.52 12.72
N THR A 20 -3.69 -10.90 11.46
CA THR A 20 -4.16 -12.16 10.87
C THR A 20 -3.29 -12.57 9.68
N GLY A 21 -3.52 -13.77 9.16
CA GLY A 21 -2.92 -14.24 7.90
C GLY A 21 -1.40 -14.23 7.91
N SER A 22 -0.79 -13.75 6.83
CA SER A 22 0.68 -13.72 6.64
C SER A 22 1.43 -12.90 7.69
N PHE A 23 0.76 -11.95 8.35
CA PHE A 23 1.36 -11.15 9.42
C PHE A 23 1.77 -12.02 10.63
N LEU A 24 0.89 -12.93 11.06
CA LEU A 24 1.13 -13.79 12.23
C LEU A 24 2.25 -14.80 11.99
N LYS A 25 2.40 -15.27 10.74
CA LYS A 25 3.50 -16.18 10.37
C LYS A 25 4.87 -15.55 10.57
N ARG A 26 4.98 -14.23 10.43
CA ARG A 26 6.24 -13.48 10.54
C ARG A 26 6.52 -13.01 11.96
N LEU A 27 5.49 -12.70 12.75
CA LEU A 27 5.63 -12.15 14.10
C LEU A 27 4.95 -13.08 15.10
N SER A 28 5.69 -14.12 15.51
CA SER A 28 5.22 -15.22 16.37
C SER A 28 4.80 -14.80 17.79
N GLY A 29 5.00 -13.54 18.19
CA GLY A 29 4.57 -13.01 19.49
C GLY A 29 3.25 -12.23 19.47
N VAL A 30 2.64 -11.99 18.30
CA VAL A 30 1.42 -11.18 18.21
C VAL A 30 0.19 -12.11 18.22
N PRO A 31 -0.80 -11.90 19.12
CA PRO A 31 -1.99 -12.73 19.14
C PRO A 31 -2.88 -12.47 17.93
N LYS A 32 -3.54 -13.52 17.43
CA LYS A 32 -4.54 -13.40 16.36
C LYS A 32 -5.67 -12.47 16.82
N GLY A 33 -6.04 -11.51 15.98
CA GLY A 33 -7.05 -10.51 16.30
C GLY A 33 -6.52 -9.29 17.06
N TYR A 34 -5.22 -9.20 17.35
CA TYR A 34 -4.62 -7.98 17.91
C TYR A 34 -4.99 -6.77 17.04
N ARG A 35 -5.58 -5.73 17.66
CA ARG A 35 -6.04 -4.53 16.96
C ARG A 35 -4.93 -3.48 16.93
N PHE A 36 -4.51 -3.09 15.73
CA PHE A 36 -3.56 -2.00 15.53
C PHE A 36 -4.25 -0.66 15.68
N HIS A 37 -3.68 0.24 16.47
CA HIS A 37 -4.08 1.64 16.56
C HIS A 37 -2.82 2.50 16.78
N PRO A 38 -2.36 3.31 15.80
CA PRO A 38 -2.94 3.55 14.46
C PRO A 38 -2.91 2.30 13.54
N LEU A 39 -3.51 2.38 12.34
CA LEU A 39 -3.45 1.29 11.35
C LEU A 39 -2.01 0.88 11.07
N LYS A 40 -1.75 -0.43 11.02
CA LYS A 40 -0.44 -0.92 10.61
C LYS A 40 -0.33 -0.84 9.10
N HIS A 41 0.61 -0.06 8.61
CA HIS A 41 0.97 0.05 7.20
C HIS A 41 2.23 -0.79 6.89
N GLU A 42 2.23 -1.48 5.76
CA GLU A 42 3.34 -2.27 5.24
C GLU A 42 3.42 -2.15 3.71
N THR A 43 4.61 -2.31 3.15
CA THR A 43 4.86 -2.35 1.71
C THR A 43 5.49 -3.68 1.30
N LEU A 44 5.01 -4.25 0.20
CA LEU A 44 5.51 -5.50 -0.40
C LEU A 44 5.95 -5.20 -1.83
N TYR A 45 7.10 -5.69 -2.26
CA TYR A 45 7.49 -5.62 -3.66
C TYR A 45 6.85 -6.76 -4.44
N LYS A 46 6.34 -6.44 -5.64
CA LYS A 46 5.73 -7.43 -6.52
C LYS A 46 6.80 -8.33 -7.14
N ASP A 47 6.88 -9.52 -6.59
CA ASP A 47 7.78 -10.58 -7.03
C ASP A 47 7.18 -11.92 -6.58
N ASP A 48 6.31 -12.48 -7.42
CA ASP A 48 5.61 -13.73 -7.11
C ASP A 48 6.58 -14.91 -6.96
N ALA A 49 7.72 -14.88 -7.66
CA ALA A 49 8.77 -15.89 -7.54
C ALA A 49 9.41 -15.88 -6.14
N ASN A 50 9.49 -14.70 -5.51
CA ASN A 50 10.04 -14.51 -4.16
C ASN A 50 8.96 -14.23 -3.10
N HIS A 51 7.72 -14.64 -3.35
CA HIS A 51 6.59 -14.51 -2.41
C HIS A 51 6.30 -13.08 -1.92
N ASN A 52 6.49 -12.09 -2.79
CA ASN A 52 6.23 -10.67 -2.53
C ASN A 52 6.93 -10.15 -1.27
N PRO A 53 8.28 -10.00 -1.30
CA PRO A 53 9.06 -9.66 -0.12
C PRO A 53 8.71 -8.27 0.42
N HIS A 54 8.81 -8.12 1.73
CA HIS A 54 8.64 -6.81 2.37
C HIS A 54 9.75 -5.85 1.95
N TRP A 55 9.36 -4.67 1.51
CA TRP A 55 10.28 -3.58 1.25
C TRP A 55 10.05 -2.46 2.26
N SER A 56 11.13 -1.95 2.83
CA SER A 56 11.13 -0.71 3.59
C SER A 56 11.00 0.50 2.67
N VAL A 57 10.60 1.64 3.24
CA VAL A 57 10.58 2.94 2.53
C VAL A 57 11.95 3.26 1.91
N GLY A 58 13.04 2.98 2.64
CA GLY A 58 14.40 3.19 2.14
C GLY A 58 14.73 2.34 0.91
N GLN A 59 14.26 1.10 0.85
CA GLN A 59 14.43 0.23 -0.33
C GLN A 59 13.65 0.75 -1.53
N ILE A 60 12.40 1.20 -1.33
CA ILE A 60 11.58 1.78 -2.41
C ILE A 60 12.26 3.01 -3.00
N ILE A 61 12.74 3.93 -2.15
CA ILE A 61 13.43 5.15 -2.59
C ILE A 61 14.75 4.80 -3.30
N SER A 62 15.50 3.83 -2.78
CA SER A 62 16.78 3.41 -3.36
C SER A 62 16.63 2.70 -4.71
N ALA A 63 15.47 2.09 -4.97
CA ALA A 63 15.16 1.46 -6.26
C ALA A 63 15.01 2.48 -7.41
N LYS A 64 14.80 3.76 -7.09
CA LYS A 64 14.74 4.87 -8.07
C LYS A 64 13.79 4.59 -9.23
N PHE A 65 12.61 4.03 -8.95
CA PHE A 65 11.59 3.83 -9.98
C PHE A 65 11.24 5.16 -10.64
N LYS A 66 11.19 5.17 -11.98
CA LYS A 66 10.85 6.37 -12.76
C LYS A 66 9.83 6.01 -13.84
N TYR A 67 8.70 6.71 -13.84
CA TYR A 67 7.60 6.51 -14.79
C TYR A 67 7.08 7.87 -15.26
N ASN A 68 6.95 8.10 -16.57
CA ASN A 68 6.47 9.38 -17.16
C ASN A 68 7.11 10.62 -16.51
N ASP A 69 8.44 10.60 -16.40
CA ASP A 69 9.27 11.63 -15.76
C ASP A 69 9.06 11.87 -14.26
N VAL A 70 8.18 11.10 -13.61
CA VAL A 70 8.03 11.08 -12.16
C VAL A 70 9.01 10.06 -11.57
N LEU A 71 9.97 10.56 -10.78
CA LEU A 71 10.81 9.73 -9.92
C LEU A 71 10.03 9.40 -8.64
N ILE A 72 9.95 8.13 -8.26
CA ILE A 72 9.34 7.70 -7.00
C ILE A 72 10.36 7.91 -5.87
N GLY A 73 10.40 9.15 -5.36
CA GLY A 73 11.27 9.57 -4.28
C GLY A 73 10.59 9.59 -2.92
N PRO A 74 11.24 10.18 -1.89
CA PRO A 74 10.68 10.28 -0.54
C PRO A 74 9.31 10.95 -0.52
N THR A 75 9.13 12.00 -1.32
CA THR A 75 7.88 12.75 -1.42
C THR A 75 6.75 11.89 -1.98
N GLU A 76 6.99 11.20 -3.09
CA GLU A 76 5.98 10.35 -3.73
C GLU A 76 5.58 9.18 -2.82
N VAL A 77 6.56 8.57 -2.14
CA VAL A 77 6.29 7.47 -1.19
C VAL A 77 5.49 7.95 0.03
N ASP A 78 5.78 9.14 0.57
CA ASP A 78 5.00 9.73 1.66
C ASP A 78 3.56 10.06 1.22
N ILE A 79 3.38 10.65 0.03
CA ILE A 79 2.06 10.94 -0.53
C ILE A 79 1.23 9.66 -0.69
N MET A 80 1.80 8.62 -1.32
CA MET A 80 1.12 7.33 -1.51
C MET A 80 0.75 6.69 -0.16
N THR A 81 1.67 6.71 0.80
CA THR A 81 1.45 6.12 2.14
C THR A 81 0.32 6.84 2.89
N ARG A 82 0.35 8.17 2.95
CA ARG A 82 -0.68 8.96 3.65
C ARG A 82 -2.03 8.84 2.97
N THR A 83 -2.06 8.92 1.64
CA THR A 83 -3.28 8.75 0.85
C THR A 83 -3.90 7.40 1.13
N TYR A 84 -3.09 6.35 1.16
CA TYR A 84 -3.58 5.01 1.40
C TYR A 84 -4.12 4.78 2.81
N ILE A 85 -3.41 5.28 3.83
CA ILE A 85 -3.89 5.22 5.22
C ILE A 85 -5.25 5.93 5.33
N LEU A 86 -5.37 7.12 4.75
CA LEU A 86 -6.63 7.87 4.74
C LEU A 86 -7.77 7.10 4.07
N VAL A 87 -7.53 6.56 2.86
CA VAL A 87 -8.52 5.73 2.15
C VAL A 87 -8.94 4.53 3.01
N SER A 88 -7.98 3.89 3.68
CA SER A 88 -8.26 2.75 4.55
C SER A 88 -9.13 3.11 5.75
N GLU A 89 -8.87 4.24 6.39
CA GLU A 89 -9.68 4.74 7.52
C GLU A 89 -11.09 5.14 7.09
N VAL A 90 -11.24 5.77 5.92
CA VAL A 90 -12.54 6.13 5.36
C VAL A 90 -13.35 4.88 5.06
N LEU A 91 -12.76 3.89 4.37
CA LEU A 91 -13.45 2.64 4.07
C LEU A 91 -13.78 1.84 5.33
N GLU A 92 -12.90 1.81 6.33
CA GLU A 92 -13.19 1.17 7.62
C GLU A 92 -14.43 1.79 8.28
N LYS A 93 -14.55 3.12 8.29
CA LYS A 93 -15.73 3.81 8.82
C LYS A 93 -17.00 3.47 8.05
N ILE A 94 -16.92 3.40 6.71
CA ILE A 94 -18.06 3.02 5.87
C ILE A 94 -18.49 1.59 6.18
N TRP A 95 -17.57 0.62 6.21
CA TRP A 95 -17.91 -0.77 6.53
C TRP A 95 -18.47 -0.94 7.94
N ALA A 96 -17.97 -0.16 8.90
CA ALA A 96 -18.49 -0.18 10.26
C ALA A 96 -19.98 0.24 10.34
N SER A 97 -20.44 1.11 9.44
CA SER A 97 -21.88 1.48 9.36
C SER A 97 -22.79 0.32 8.95
N TYR A 98 -22.21 -0.74 8.36
CA TYR A 98 -22.89 -1.99 8.01
C TYR A 98 -22.54 -3.14 8.98
N ASN A 99 -22.05 -2.83 10.18
CA ASN A 99 -21.62 -3.82 11.18
C ASN A 99 -20.54 -4.80 10.64
N CYS A 100 -19.72 -4.33 9.70
CA CYS A 100 -18.63 -5.08 9.10
C CYS A 100 -17.28 -4.50 9.53
N VAL A 101 -16.30 -5.37 9.81
CA VAL A 101 -14.94 -4.94 10.17
C VAL A 101 -14.02 -5.09 8.97
N LEU A 102 -13.46 -3.99 8.50
CA LEU A 102 -12.40 -4.02 7.50
C LEU A 102 -11.08 -4.46 8.18
N VAL A 103 -10.74 -5.75 8.03
CA VAL A 103 -9.62 -6.38 8.74
C VAL A 103 -8.27 -5.94 8.20
N ASN A 104 -8.12 -5.96 6.87
CA ASN A 104 -6.96 -5.49 6.14
C ASN A 104 -7.40 -5.13 4.71
N MET A 105 -6.57 -4.36 4.01
CA MET A 105 -6.73 -4.11 2.59
C MET A 105 -5.37 -4.00 1.91
N LYS A 106 -5.40 -4.02 0.58
CA LYS A 106 -4.25 -3.84 -0.30
C LYS A 106 -4.65 -2.94 -1.46
N ILE A 107 -3.80 -1.97 -1.80
CA ILE A 107 -3.92 -1.24 -3.06
C ILE A 107 -2.55 -1.15 -3.75
N GLU A 108 -2.61 -0.71 -5.00
CA GLU A 108 -1.45 -0.42 -5.83
C GLU A 108 -1.64 0.97 -6.44
N PHE A 109 -0.54 1.68 -6.68
CA PHE A 109 -0.54 2.99 -7.31
C PHE A 109 0.06 2.90 -8.71
N GLY A 110 -0.38 3.80 -9.59
CA GLY A 110 0.17 3.95 -10.93
C GLY A 110 0.34 5.42 -11.31
N VAL A 111 1.28 5.69 -12.21
CA VAL A 111 1.52 7.02 -12.77
C VAL A 111 0.77 7.14 -14.09
N ASP A 112 -0.19 8.07 -14.16
CA ASP A 112 -1.00 8.35 -15.36
C ASP A 112 -0.11 8.64 -16.58
N ARG A 113 -0.33 7.93 -17.69
CA ARG A 113 0.42 8.09 -18.96
C ARG A 113 0.08 9.37 -19.72
N SER A 114 -1.09 9.95 -19.46
CA SER A 114 -1.51 11.19 -20.10
C SER A 114 -0.80 12.43 -19.55
N ARG A 115 -0.05 12.30 -18.44
CA ARG A 115 0.68 13.38 -17.81
C ARG A 115 1.92 13.75 -18.64
N LYS A 116 1.71 14.50 -19.73
CA LYS A 116 2.79 15.23 -20.39
C LYS A 116 3.21 16.38 -19.48
N THR A 117 4.39 16.28 -18.89
CA THR A 117 5.07 17.48 -18.35
C THR A 117 5.31 18.43 -19.51
N GLY A 118 4.82 19.67 -19.39
CA GLY A 118 4.91 20.67 -20.45
C GLY A 118 6.33 20.83 -20.98
N SER A 119 6.43 20.95 -22.30
CA SER A 119 7.56 21.55 -23.02
C SER A 119 7.83 22.97 -22.55
#